data_AF-A0A0K8TRU5-F1
#
_entry.id   AF-A0A0K8TRU5-F1
#
_cell.length_a   1.000
_cell.length_b   1.000
_cell.length_c   1.000
_cell.angle_alpha   90.00
_cell.angle_beta   90.00
_cell.angle_gamma   90.00
#
_symmetry.space_group_name_H-M   'P 1'
#
loop_
_entity.id
_entity.type
_entity.pdbx_description
1 polymer ?
#
loop_
_entity_poly.entity_id
_entity_poly.type
_entity_poly.pdbx_seq_one_letter_code
_entity_poly.pdbx_strand_id
1 'polypeptide(L)'
;MSLSLLKRSLQIVEEDLPGEKKKKKNKTKTSGKESILNLIPQNQRLKATSHEKGKKFEIEAIAQTEKFTLKDAKRAIEESSNRSQRNLDKLLRLSSRPVDTETIEQVVKHAHKGRDLKAEKDDQTKDNETSVFTAEDFEAFEKEYFSNENI
;
A
#
# COMPACT_ATOMS: atom_id res chain seq x y z
N MET A 1 -29.17 38.64 -32.74
CA MET A 1 -29.92 38.27 -31.52
C MET A 1 -29.01 38.46 -30.32
N SER A 2 -29.41 39.25 -29.33
CA SER A 2 -28.55 39.56 -28.18
C SER A 2 -28.59 38.45 -27.13
N LEU A 3 -27.46 38.22 -26.45
CA LEU A 3 -27.32 37.24 -25.38
C LEU A 3 -28.25 37.55 -24.19
N SER A 4 -28.56 38.83 -23.98
CA SER A 4 -29.54 39.28 -22.99
C SER A 4 -30.96 38.80 -23.29
N LEU A 5 -31.35 38.76 -24.56
CA LEU A 5 -32.67 38.28 -24.99
C LEU A 5 -32.80 36.76 -24.77
N LEU A 6 -31.75 36.01 -25.11
CA LEU A 6 -31.71 34.55 -24.89
C LEU A 6 -31.76 34.19 -23.40
N LYS A 7 -31.07 34.94 -22.54
CA LYS A 7 -31.14 34.76 -21.08
C LYS A 7 -32.55 35.01 -20.55
N ARG A 8 -33.21 36.07 -21.04
CA ARG A 8 -34.55 36.44 -20.61
C ARG A 8 -35.61 35.44 -21.08
N SER A 9 -35.49 34.92 -22.30
CA SER A 9 -36.40 33.87 -22.79
C SER A 9 -36.25 32.57 -22.00
N LEU A 10 -35.04 32.19 -21.62
CA LEU A 10 -34.78 30.98 -20.84
C LEU A 10 -35.32 31.10 -19.41
N GLN A 11 -35.23 32.30 -18.82
CA GLN A 11 -35.81 32.58 -17.51
C GLN A 11 -37.33 32.48 -17.48
N ILE A 12 -38.03 32.95 -18.53
CA ILE A 12 -39.48 32.82 -18.66
C ILE A 12 -39.89 31.35 -18.76
N VAL A 13 -39.15 30.55 -19.53
CA VAL A 13 -39.40 29.10 -19.66
C VAL A 13 -39.17 28.35 -18.35
N GLU A 14 -38.23 28.78 -17.51
CA GLU A 14 -38.00 28.19 -16.18
C GLU A 14 -39.12 28.53 -15.17
N GLU A 15 -39.79 29.68 -15.31
CA GLU A 15 -40.88 30.12 -14.40
C GLU A 15 -42.19 29.36 -14.63
N ASP A 16 -42.49 28.97 -15.88
CA ASP A 16 -43.73 28.27 -16.26
C ASP A 16 -43.72 26.76 -15.96
N LEU A 17 -42.58 26.20 -15.55
CA LEU A 17 -42.48 24.79 -15.14
C LEU A 17 -42.94 24.63 -13.69
N PRO A 18 -44.04 23.88 -13.42
CA PRO A 18 -44.55 23.69 -12.07
C PRO A 18 -43.64 22.72 -11.29
N GLY A 19 -42.57 23.25 -10.71
CA GLY A 19 -41.76 22.53 -9.74
C GLY A 19 -40.27 22.75 -9.89
N GLU A 20 -39.76 23.93 -9.51
CA GLU A 20 -38.48 24.05 -8.80
C GLU A 20 -38.28 25.49 -8.30
N LYS A 21 -39.03 25.89 -7.26
CA LYS A 21 -38.58 26.97 -6.39
C LYS A 21 -37.25 26.51 -5.78
N LYS A 22 -36.11 27.02 -6.29
CA LYS A 22 -34.78 26.79 -5.72
C LYS A 22 -34.76 27.28 -4.28
N LYS A 23 -35.16 26.41 -3.34
CA LYS A 23 -35.00 26.63 -1.91
C LYS A 23 -33.51 26.87 -1.67
N LYS A 24 -33.16 28.00 -1.07
CA LYS A 24 -31.83 28.24 -0.51
C LYS A 24 -31.53 27.06 0.42
N LYS A 25 -30.65 26.16 -0.02
CA LYS A 25 -30.16 25.05 0.82
C LYS A 25 -29.33 25.66 1.93
N ASN A 26 -29.95 25.92 3.08
CA ASN A 26 -29.22 26.03 4.33
C ASN A 26 -28.47 24.69 4.48
N LYS A 27 -27.13 24.75 4.52
CA LYS A 27 -26.27 23.62 4.84
C LYS A 27 -26.50 23.23 6.30
N THR A 28 -27.61 22.56 6.59
CA THR A 28 -27.69 21.72 7.78
C THR A 28 -26.82 20.51 7.52
N LYS A 29 -25.83 20.31 8.39
CA LYS A 29 -24.92 19.17 8.37
C LYS A 29 -25.77 17.90 8.51
N THR A 30 -26.01 17.21 7.39
CA THR A 30 -26.66 15.91 7.38
C THR A 30 -25.67 14.88 7.94
N SER A 31 -25.94 14.42 9.15
CA SER A 31 -25.26 13.34 9.89
C SER A 31 -25.48 11.94 9.29
N GLY A 32 -25.55 11.83 7.95
CA GLY A 32 -25.94 10.59 7.26
C GLY A 32 -24.90 10.01 6.30
N LYS A 33 -23.79 10.72 6.07
CA LYS A 33 -22.67 10.27 5.23
C LYS A 33 -21.36 10.83 5.78
N GLU A 34 -21.04 10.47 7.02
CA GLU A 34 -19.65 10.58 7.45
C GLU A 34 -18.82 9.73 6.47
N SER A 35 -17.79 10.32 5.88
CA SER A 35 -16.92 9.60 4.95
C SER A 35 -16.43 8.32 5.63
N ILE A 36 -16.28 7.21 4.92
CA ILE A 36 -15.73 5.95 5.47
C ILE A 36 -14.41 6.22 6.23
N LEU A 37 -13.67 7.25 5.83
CA LEU A 37 -12.46 7.75 6.48
C LEU A 37 -12.69 8.22 7.93
N ASN A 38 -13.87 8.73 8.28
CA ASN A 38 -14.22 9.11 9.63
C ASN A 38 -14.32 7.91 10.60
N LEU A 39 -14.54 6.70 10.09
CA LEU A 39 -14.56 5.46 10.87
C LEU A 39 -13.15 4.98 11.24
N ILE A 40 -12.12 5.41 10.50
CA ILE A 40 -10.73 5.06 10.78
C ILE A 40 -10.24 5.97 11.91
N PRO A 41 -9.64 5.45 12.99
CA PRO A 41 -9.13 6.29 14.08
C PRO A 41 -7.98 7.19 13.60
N GLN A 42 -7.89 8.42 14.14
CA GLN A 42 -7.02 9.49 13.60
C GLN A 42 -5.53 9.13 13.54
N ASN A 43 -5.06 8.28 14.44
CA ASN A 43 -3.69 7.77 14.51
C ASN A 43 -3.36 6.74 13.42
N GLN A 44 -4.36 6.13 12.79
CA GLN A 44 -4.20 5.17 11.69
C GLN A 44 -4.43 5.80 10.31
N ARG A 45 -4.81 7.09 10.26
CA ARG A 45 -5.03 7.79 8.98
C ARG A 45 -3.70 8.19 8.35
N LEU A 46 -3.59 7.97 7.05
CA LEU A 46 -2.47 8.47 6.26
C LEU A 46 -2.58 9.99 6.13
N LYS A 47 -1.62 10.70 6.74
CA LYS A 47 -1.52 12.16 6.69
C LYS A 47 -0.53 12.58 5.61
N ALA A 48 -0.94 13.51 4.76
CA ALA A 48 -0.09 14.23 3.83
C ALA A 48 0.05 15.69 4.31
N THR A 49 1.24 16.27 4.14
CA THR A 49 1.46 17.68 4.43
C THR A 49 1.27 18.49 3.15
N SER A 50 0.41 19.50 3.19
CA SER A 50 0.23 20.44 2.09
C SER A 50 0.66 21.84 2.50
N HIS A 51 1.21 22.58 1.54
CA HIS A 51 1.64 23.96 1.72
C HIS A 51 0.70 24.86 0.95
N GLU A 52 -0.19 25.56 1.65
CA GLU A 52 -1.04 26.57 1.05
C GLU A 52 -0.72 27.94 1.68
N LYS A 53 -0.42 28.94 0.84
CA LYS A 53 -0.13 30.33 1.26
C LYS A 53 0.93 30.44 2.37
N GLY A 54 1.98 29.63 2.29
CA GLY A 54 3.11 29.65 3.23
C GLY A 54 2.86 29.01 4.60
N LYS A 55 1.68 28.41 4.82
CA LYS A 55 1.37 27.65 6.05
C LYS A 55 1.29 26.16 5.75
N LYS A 56 1.83 25.34 6.67
CA LYS A 56 1.76 23.87 6.59
C LYS A 56 0.42 23.41 7.17
N PHE A 57 -0.32 22.61 6.42
CA PHE A 57 -1.56 21.98 6.88
C PHE A 57 -1.44 20.46 6.73
N GLU A 58 -1.86 19.72 7.75
CA GLU A 58 -2.03 18.26 7.66
C GLU A 58 -3.37 17.96 7.00
N ILE A 59 -3.33 17.21 5.91
CA ILE A 59 -4.50 16.80 5.12
C ILE A 59 -4.50 15.28 5.04
N GLU A 60 -5.67 14.65 5.02
CA GLU A 60 -5.79 13.21 4.82
C GLU A 60 -5.42 12.84 3.37
N ALA A 61 -4.41 11.99 3.19
CA ALA A 61 -3.85 11.65 1.87
C ALA A 61 -4.87 10.99 0.93
N ILE A 62 -5.82 10.23 1.50
CA ILE A 62 -6.83 9.48 0.73
C ILE A 62 -7.97 10.39 0.25
N ALA A 63 -8.19 11.54 0.90
CA ALA A 63 -9.25 12.48 0.53
C ALA A 63 -8.91 13.32 -0.72
N GLN A 64 -7.66 13.31 -1.19
CA GLN A 64 -7.25 13.95 -2.43
C GLN A 64 -7.55 13.05 -3.64
N THR A 65 -8.83 12.75 -3.89
CA THR A 65 -9.21 12.41 -5.27
C THR A 65 -9.24 13.74 -6.03
N GLU A 66 -8.13 14.09 -6.68
CA GLU A 66 -8.16 15.14 -7.69
C GLU A 66 -9.30 14.83 -8.66
N LYS A 67 -10.08 15.86 -9.03
CA LYS A 67 -11.22 15.67 -9.93
C LYS A 67 -10.68 15.17 -11.26
N PHE A 68 -10.88 13.89 -11.55
CA PHE A 68 -10.47 13.28 -12.81
C PHE A 68 -11.14 14.01 -13.97
N THR A 69 -10.36 14.78 -14.72
CA THR A 69 -10.88 15.57 -15.83
C THR A 69 -10.84 14.79 -17.14
N LEU A 70 -11.61 15.25 -18.13
CA LEU A 70 -11.56 14.68 -19.48
C LEU A 70 -10.16 14.76 -20.12
N LYS A 71 -9.32 15.71 -19.69
CA LYS A 71 -7.93 15.80 -20.16
C LYS A 71 -7.08 14.68 -19.56
N ASP A 72 -7.30 14.35 -18.29
CA ASP A 72 -6.59 13.25 -17.61
C ASP A 72 -7.00 11.90 -18.20
N ALA A 73 -8.28 11.74 -18.53
CA ALA A 73 -8.79 10.57 -19.24
C ALA A 73 -8.11 10.39 -20.61
N LYS A 74 -8.00 11.46 -21.40
CA LYS A 74 -7.32 11.41 -22.71
C LYS A 74 -5.84 11.07 -22.57
N ARG A 75 -5.14 11.67 -21.61
CA ARG A 75 -3.73 11.36 -21.32
C ARG A 75 -3.55 9.90 -20.92
N ALA A 76 -4.40 9.36 -20.05
CA ALA A 76 -4.34 7.96 -19.65
C ALA A 76 -4.56 7.01 -20.85
N ILE A 77 -5.46 7.36 -21.77
CA ILE A 77 -5.70 6.59 -23.00
C ILE A 77 -4.49 6.66 -23.93
N GLU A 78 -3.90 7.84 -24.14
CA GLU A 78 -2.69 8.02 -24.95
C GLU A 78 -1.48 7.27 -24.35
N GLU A 79 -1.30 7.31 -23.04
CA GLU A 79 -0.27 6.54 -22.33
C GLU A 79 -0.50 5.03 -22.43
N SER A 80 -1.77 4.59 -22.40
CA SER A 80 -2.12 3.18 -22.52
C SER A 80 -1.86 2.61 -23.93
N SER A 81 -2.08 3.41 -24.98
CA SER A 81 -1.73 3.02 -26.36
C SER A 81 -0.24 2.73 -26.50
N ASN A 82 0.59 3.63 -25.97
CA ASN A 82 2.04 3.46 -25.94
C ASN A 82 2.47 2.26 -25.06
N ARG A 83 1.75 2.00 -23.96
CA ARG A 83 2.00 0.82 -23.10
C ARG A 83 1.70 -0.48 -23.82
N SER A 84 0.61 -0.55 -24.58
CA SER A 84 0.24 -1.73 -25.36
C SER A 84 1.27 -2.05 -26.43
N GLN A 85 1.73 -1.04 -27.19
CA GLN A 85 2.80 -1.22 -28.18
C GLN A 85 4.11 -1.69 -27.54
N ARG A 86 4.54 -1.06 -26.44
CA ARG A 86 5.73 -1.49 -25.69
C ARG A 86 5.62 -2.93 -25.15
N ASN A 87 4.42 -3.34 -24.75
CA ASN A 87 4.19 -4.70 -24.28
C ASN A 87 4.22 -5.71 -25.43
N LEU A 88 3.66 -5.37 -26.58
CA LEU A 88 3.76 -6.19 -27.79
C LEU A 88 5.22 -6.34 -28.22
N ASP A 89 6.00 -5.26 -28.23
CA ASP A 89 7.43 -5.32 -28.53
C ASP A 89 8.20 -6.22 -27.55
N LYS A 90 7.89 -6.12 -26.25
CA LYS A 90 8.49 -7.01 -25.24
C LYS A 90 8.12 -8.46 -25.48
N LEU A 91 6.86 -8.76 -25.78
CA LEU A 91 6.39 -10.10 -26.03
C LEU A 91 7.04 -10.70 -27.28
N LEU A 92 7.12 -9.91 -28.36
CA LEU A 92 7.81 -10.29 -29.59
C LEU A 92 9.28 -10.61 -29.32
N ARG A 93 9.99 -9.72 -28.60
CA ARG A 93 11.38 -9.97 -28.19
C ARG A 93 11.54 -11.22 -27.34
N LEU A 94 10.57 -11.53 -26.49
CA LEU A 94 10.58 -12.74 -25.66
C LEU A 94 10.36 -14.01 -26.51
N SER A 95 9.48 -13.92 -27.51
CA SER A 95 9.18 -15.04 -28.43
C SER A 95 10.34 -15.37 -29.37
N SER A 96 11.10 -14.35 -29.79
CA SER A 96 12.16 -14.50 -30.79
C SER A 96 13.53 -14.78 -30.19
N ARG A 97 13.71 -14.65 -28.87
CA ARG A 97 15.02 -14.76 -28.23
C ARG A 97 15.22 -16.20 -27.72
N PRO A 98 16.24 -16.92 -28.22
CA PRO A 98 16.63 -18.20 -27.62
C PRO A 98 17.13 -17.93 -26.19
N VAL A 99 16.71 -18.78 -25.25
CA VAL A 99 17.14 -18.69 -23.86
C VAL A 99 18.55 -19.29 -23.75
N ASP A 100 19.47 -18.57 -23.12
CA ASP A 100 20.86 -19.02 -22.96
C ASP A 100 20.88 -20.32 -22.14
N THR A 101 21.68 -21.30 -22.56
CA THR A 101 21.72 -22.64 -21.94
C THR A 101 22.02 -22.58 -20.43
N GLU A 102 22.90 -21.67 -20.02
CA GLU A 102 23.21 -21.43 -18.60
C GLU A 102 21.98 -21.00 -17.79
N THR A 103 21.13 -20.14 -18.38
CA THR A 103 19.90 -19.68 -17.72
C THR A 103 18.84 -20.78 -17.67
N ILE A 104 18.77 -21.65 -18.68
CA ILE A 104 17.91 -22.84 -18.67
C ILE A 104 18.32 -23.77 -17.53
N GLU A 105 19.61 -24.05 -17.39
CA GLU A 105 20.12 -24.90 -16.32
C GLU A 105 19.84 -24.34 -14.93
N GLN A 106 20.01 -23.02 -14.74
CA GLN A 106 19.68 -22.37 -13.48
C GLN A 106 18.18 -22.46 -13.17
N VAL A 107 17.30 -22.21 -14.14
CA VAL A 107 15.85 -22.33 -13.97
C VAL A 107 15.46 -23.76 -13.60
N VAL A 108 16.04 -24.76 -14.28
CA VAL A 108 15.82 -26.19 -13.98
C VAL A 108 16.30 -26.53 -12.56
N LYS A 109 17.50 -26.07 -12.17
CA LYS A 109 18.04 -26.25 -10.81
C LYS A 109 17.12 -25.62 -9.76
N HIS A 110 16.62 -24.41 -10.00
CA HIS A 110 15.67 -23.74 -9.10
C HIS A 110 14.31 -24.45 -9.03
N ALA A 111 13.79 -24.95 -10.15
CA ALA A 111 12.55 -25.71 -10.19
C ALA A 111 12.66 -27.02 -9.39
N HIS A 112 13.78 -27.73 -9.51
CA HIS A 112 14.05 -28.95 -8.73
C HIS A 112 14.31 -28.68 -7.26
N LYS A 113 15.03 -27.59 -6.94
CA LYS A 113 15.28 -27.18 -5.55
C LYS A 113 13.98 -26.73 -4.86
N GLY A 114 12.99 -26.28 -5.64
CA GLY A 114 11.75 -25.71 -5.12
C GLY A 114 11.99 -24.31 -4.55
N ARG A 115 10.90 -23.69 -4.10
CA ARG A 115 10.97 -22.42 -3.35
C ARG A 115 11.23 -22.81 -1.90
N ASP A 116 12.40 -22.48 -1.37
CA ASP A 116 12.69 -22.60 0.07
C ASP A 116 11.72 -21.67 0.82
N LEU A 117 10.50 -22.15 1.10
CA LEU A 117 9.45 -21.37 1.78
C LEU A 117 9.68 -21.28 3.29
N LYS A 118 10.71 -21.93 3.82
CA LYS A 118 11.20 -21.74 5.17
C LYS A 118 12.68 -22.02 5.24
N ALA A 119 13.47 -20.97 5.31
CA ALA A 119 14.59 -20.96 6.22
C ALA A 119 14.24 -19.91 7.29
N GLU A 120 13.29 -20.24 8.17
CA GLU A 120 13.44 -19.78 9.55
C GLU A 120 14.84 -20.24 9.97
N LYS A 121 15.60 -19.30 10.53
CA LYS A 121 17.03 -19.47 10.84
C LYS A 121 17.19 -20.49 11.96
N ASP A 122 17.03 -21.76 11.62
CA ASP A 122 17.30 -22.90 12.49
C ASP A 122 18.57 -23.62 12.03
N ASP A 123 19.52 -22.88 11.42
CA ASP A 123 20.93 -23.28 11.46
C ASP A 123 21.43 -22.99 12.87
N GLN A 124 21.06 -23.94 13.72
CA GLN A 124 21.66 -24.28 14.97
C GLN A 124 23.19 -24.31 14.76
N THR A 125 23.86 -23.20 15.03
CA THR A 125 25.13 -23.31 15.73
C THR A 125 24.79 -23.91 17.08
N LYS A 126 24.82 -25.24 17.15
CA LYS A 126 25.13 -25.94 18.40
C LYS A 126 26.58 -25.57 18.70
N ASP A 127 26.77 -24.33 19.14
CA ASP A 127 28.00 -23.93 19.79
C ASP A 127 28.18 -24.96 20.88
N ASN A 128 29.27 -25.72 20.78
CA ASN A 128 29.61 -26.74 21.76
C ASN A 128 29.50 -26.08 23.13
N GLU A 129 28.50 -26.45 23.92
CA GLU A 129 28.31 -25.95 25.26
C GLU A 129 29.56 -26.37 26.05
N THR A 130 30.53 -25.46 26.15
CA THR A 130 31.68 -25.66 27.01
C THR A 130 31.14 -25.61 28.42
N SER A 131 31.00 -26.79 29.05
CA SER A 131 30.65 -26.88 30.46
C SER A 131 31.52 -25.92 31.26
N VAL A 132 30.89 -25.03 32.01
CA VAL A 132 31.57 -24.05 32.87
C VAL A 132 32.24 -24.75 34.06
N PHE A 133 31.79 -25.96 34.39
CA PHE A 133 32.32 -26.75 35.51
C PHE A 133 33.54 -27.57 35.08
N THR A 134 34.58 -27.49 35.90
CA THR A 134 35.82 -28.26 35.80
C THR A 134 35.77 -29.50 36.71
N ALA A 135 36.67 -30.46 36.49
CA ALA A 135 36.73 -31.69 37.31
C ALA A 135 36.96 -31.38 38.82
N GLU A 136 37.67 -30.30 39.13
CA GLU A 136 37.94 -29.86 40.50
C GLU A 136 36.67 -29.36 41.23
N ASP A 137 35.74 -28.74 40.48
CA ASP A 137 34.46 -28.27 41.04
C ASP A 137 33.58 -29.45 41.50
N PHE A 138 33.63 -30.57 40.79
CA PHE A 138 32.90 -31.79 41.18
C PHE A 138 33.47 -32.43 42.44
N GLU A 139 34.80 -32.43 42.63
CA GLU A 139 35.41 -32.94 43.87
C GLU A 139 35.09 -32.06 45.09
N ALA A 140 35.04 -30.74 44.91
CA ALA A 140 34.64 -29.82 45.97
C ALA A 140 33.17 -30.04 46.36
N PHE A 141 32.29 -30.20 45.37
CA PHE A 141 30.88 -30.49 45.59
C PHE A 141 30.66 -31.83 46.30
N GLU A 142 31.37 -32.88 45.89
CA GLU A 142 31.28 -34.20 46.50
C GLU A 142 31.64 -34.15 47.98
N LYS A 143 32.74 -33.45 48.31
CA LYS A 143 33.14 -33.26 49.71
C LYS A 143 32.06 -32.51 50.49
N GLU A 144 31.51 -31.42 49.99
CA GLU A 144 30.47 -30.66 50.71
C GLU A 144 29.20 -31.49 50.91
N TYR A 145 28.78 -32.24 49.89
CA TYR A 145 27.57 -33.05 49.93
C TYR A 145 27.69 -34.19 50.96
N PHE A 146 28.80 -34.94 50.95
CA PHE A 146 29.00 -36.07 51.87
C PHE A 146 29.54 -35.67 53.25
N SER A 147 30.10 -34.46 53.41
CA SER A 147 30.49 -33.94 54.73
C SER A 147 29.27 -33.59 55.58
N ASN A 148 28.15 -33.22 54.95
CA ASN A 148 26.91 -32.84 55.63
C ASN A 148 26.03 -34.03 56.04
N GLU A 149 26.40 -35.28 55.70
CA GLU A 149 25.69 -36.50 56.13
C GLU A 149 26.22 -37.10 57.45
N ASN A 150 27.17 -36.45 58.13
CA ASN A 150 27.59 -36.83 59.48
C ASN A 150 26.91 -35.96 60.56
N ILE A 151 25.60 -36.17 60.75
CA ILE A 151 24.88 -35.92 62.02
C ILE A 151 24.03 -37.15 62.32
#